data_AF-A0A2E4K8F3-F1
#
_entry.id   AF-A0A2E4K8F3-F1
#
_cell.length_a   1.000
_cell.length_b   1.000
_cell.length_c   1.000
_cell.angle_alpha   90.00
_cell.angle_beta   90.00
_cell.angle_gamma   90.00
#
_symmetry.space_group_name_H-M   'P 1'
#
loop_
_entity.id
_entity.type
_entity.pdbx_description
1 polymer ?
#
loop_
_entity_poly.entity_id
_entity_poly.type
_entity_poly.pdbx_seq_one_letter_code
_entity_poly.pdbx_strand_id
1 'polypeptide(L)'
;MRYIVLFVFLIKSFVNADAQILVNYSTIDGLSSDFVECIEVDIYDNIWVGSSLGVQKFDGLNWTLYNTNSYPSMASDNIKVISSISNGDIWIGTDFGVSRFDGIDWFTYDVTNGLNNNQVYSIDETDDGIIWIGTHSGVSFYDGSNWNSYGFPDIHWSGVNGVTNDMNGHVWFSTPLGGVIHKVNSNFITYDTSSGLLSQNTTSIAIDNNNNKWIGTGGGVSVLDSLNYIFTHHTRMYIMPPPDTLNPVVDIEIDYNNNPWIAIYVGYLAEGGVAMWKHLTSDWLDYDHTDGLVGKNIKDISIDSENNIWIATTTGVSKLILDVNSDNYEKFNRNELIFPNPSNDILTISHFHNQILNFKIFNNFSQLVYSGLIEGNEKELDISHLNKGIYYLMIQKNSNEIISYKFIVQ
;
A
#
# COMPACT_ATOMS: atom_id res chain seq x y z
N MET A 1 43.89 23.04 -50.53
CA MET A 1 43.26 22.05 -49.62
C MET A 1 43.02 22.73 -48.28
N ARG A 2 41.76 23.04 -47.94
CA ARG A 2 41.36 23.51 -46.61
C ARG A 2 40.60 22.36 -45.95
N TYR A 3 41.14 21.82 -44.85
CA TYR A 3 40.45 20.82 -44.05
C TYR A 3 39.54 21.53 -43.05
N ILE A 4 38.24 21.25 -43.13
CA ILE A 4 37.25 21.61 -42.13
C ILE A 4 37.22 20.44 -41.13
N VAL A 5 37.62 20.70 -39.89
CA VAL A 5 37.48 19.74 -38.79
C VAL A 5 36.06 19.92 -38.23
N LEU A 6 35.19 18.95 -38.49
CA LEU A 6 33.84 18.88 -37.94
C LEU A 6 33.93 18.25 -36.55
N PHE A 7 33.75 19.06 -35.49
CA PHE A 7 33.56 18.56 -34.14
C PHE A 7 32.12 18.05 -34.01
N VAL A 8 31.95 16.73 -33.95
CA VAL A 8 30.66 16.11 -33.60
C VAL A 8 30.59 16.05 -32.07
N PHE A 9 29.80 16.96 -31.48
CA PHE A 9 29.39 16.83 -30.09
C PHE A 9 28.32 15.73 -30.01
N LEU A 10 28.69 14.56 -29.48
CA LEU A 10 27.73 13.55 -29.04
C LEU A 10 27.12 14.04 -27.71
N ILE A 11 25.95 14.68 -27.79
CA ILE A 11 25.10 14.93 -26.62
C ILE A 11 24.44 13.59 -26.29
N LYS A 12 24.90 12.91 -25.25
CA LYS A 12 24.13 11.84 -24.61
C LYS A 12 22.97 12.51 -23.87
N SER A 13 21.81 12.57 -24.50
CA SER A 13 20.56 12.89 -23.82
C SER A 13 20.16 11.68 -22.98
N PHE A 14 20.24 11.80 -21.65
CA PHE A 14 19.58 10.88 -20.74
C PHE A 14 18.07 11.14 -20.82
N VAL A 15 17.32 10.09 -21.15
CA VAL A 15 15.86 10.07 -21.07
C VAL A 15 15.53 9.57 -19.66
N ASN A 16 15.10 10.45 -18.77
CA ASN A 16 14.31 10.02 -17.61
C ASN A 16 12.85 10.07 -18.08
N ALA A 17 12.35 8.92 -18.54
CA ALA A 17 10.93 8.64 -18.39
C ALA A 17 10.73 8.37 -16.89
N ASP A 18 9.71 8.96 -16.27
CA ASP A 18 9.32 8.67 -14.89
C ASP A 18 8.95 7.18 -14.81
N ALA A 19 9.95 6.35 -14.58
CA ALA A 19 9.84 4.91 -14.55
C ALA A 19 9.64 4.51 -13.10
N GLN A 20 8.46 3.98 -12.77
CA GLN A 20 8.33 3.14 -11.59
C GLN A 20 9.32 1.99 -11.70
N ILE A 21 10.10 1.75 -10.66
CA ILE A 21 10.99 0.59 -10.62
C ILE A 21 10.38 -0.41 -9.66
N LEU A 22 10.15 -1.62 -10.16
CA LEU A 22 9.70 -2.75 -9.38
C LEU A 22 10.79 -3.79 -9.28
N VAL A 23 11.16 -4.12 -8.04
CA VAL A 23 12.10 -5.20 -7.73
C VAL A 23 11.35 -6.26 -6.96
N ASN A 24 11.33 -7.48 -7.48
CA ASN A 24 10.60 -8.60 -6.88
C ASN A 24 11.55 -9.57 -6.21
N TYR A 25 11.12 -10.12 -5.09
CA TYR A 25 11.81 -11.14 -4.33
C TYR A 25 10.89 -12.36 -4.17
N SER A 26 11.45 -13.53 -4.43
CA SER A 26 10.82 -14.84 -4.27
C SER A 26 11.82 -15.82 -3.64
N THR A 27 11.44 -17.10 -3.53
CA THR A 27 12.30 -18.17 -3.02
C THR A 27 13.59 -18.34 -3.82
N ILE A 28 13.62 -17.95 -5.10
CA ILE A 28 14.85 -17.96 -5.91
C ILE A 28 15.84 -16.86 -5.47
N ASP A 29 15.33 -15.80 -4.82
CA ASP A 29 16.09 -14.63 -4.37
C ASP A 29 16.47 -14.73 -2.87
N GLY A 30 16.06 -15.80 -2.19
CA GLY A 30 16.44 -16.10 -0.81
C GLY A 30 15.30 -16.11 0.21
N LEU A 31 14.07 -15.72 -0.19
CA LEU A 31 12.90 -15.85 0.68
C LEU A 31 12.69 -17.32 1.10
N SER A 32 12.32 -17.55 2.36
CA SER A 32 11.97 -18.91 2.84
C SER A 32 10.66 -19.41 2.26
N SER A 33 9.74 -18.49 1.97
CA SER A 33 8.39 -18.75 1.49
C SER A 33 7.98 -17.64 0.53
N ASP A 34 7.39 -18.02 -0.61
CA ASP A 34 6.72 -17.06 -1.50
C ASP A 34 5.39 -16.57 -0.88
N PHE A 35 4.82 -17.30 0.08
CA PHE A 35 3.62 -16.87 0.78
C PHE A 35 4.03 -16.01 1.99
N VAL A 36 3.95 -14.69 1.83
CA VAL A 36 4.27 -13.70 2.87
C VAL A 36 2.98 -13.14 3.45
N GLU A 37 2.80 -13.24 4.76
CA GLU A 37 1.58 -12.86 5.48
C GLU A 37 1.62 -11.41 5.96
N CYS A 38 2.80 -10.92 6.36
CA CYS A 38 3.01 -9.58 6.88
C CYS A 38 4.44 -9.09 6.55
N ILE A 39 4.62 -7.78 6.52
CA ILE A 39 5.89 -7.12 6.23
C ILE A 39 6.05 -5.87 7.07
N GLU A 40 7.27 -5.60 7.52
CA GLU A 40 7.58 -4.42 8.32
C GLU A 40 8.98 -3.92 7.98
N VAL A 41 9.15 -2.60 7.88
CA VAL A 41 10.47 -1.97 7.77
C VAL A 41 10.92 -1.52 9.15
N ASP A 42 12.10 -1.96 9.60
CA ASP A 42 12.64 -1.53 10.89
C ASP A 42 13.32 -0.15 10.83
N ILE A 43 13.64 0.40 12.00
CA ILE A 43 14.28 1.72 12.16
C ILE A 43 15.67 1.83 11.49
N TYR A 44 16.22 0.73 10.98
CA TYR A 44 17.50 0.65 10.27
C TYR A 44 17.32 0.27 8.79
N ASP A 45 16.11 0.41 8.24
CA ASP A 45 15.70 0.05 6.87
C ASP A 45 15.89 -1.43 6.53
N ASN A 46 15.94 -2.33 7.51
CA ASN A 46 15.85 -3.75 7.21
C ASN A 46 14.40 -4.16 7.03
N ILE A 47 14.18 -5.11 6.13
CA ILE A 47 12.83 -5.59 5.82
C ILE A 47 12.58 -6.88 6.56
N TRP A 48 11.56 -6.91 7.40
CA TRP A 48 11.12 -8.09 8.12
C TRP A 48 9.88 -8.65 7.45
N VAL A 49 9.89 -9.93 7.09
CA VAL A 49 8.78 -10.61 6.42
C VAL A 49 8.35 -11.82 7.23
N GLY A 50 7.05 -11.93 7.47
CA GLY A 50 6.44 -13.02 8.22
C GLY A 50 5.80 -14.04 7.29
N SER A 51 5.99 -15.33 7.59
CA SER A 51 5.36 -16.43 6.87
C SER A 51 4.90 -17.52 7.83
N SER A 52 4.45 -18.67 7.30
CA SER A 52 4.20 -19.88 8.10
C SER A 52 5.47 -20.64 8.50
N LEU A 53 6.64 -20.19 8.04
CA LEU A 53 7.95 -20.82 8.27
C LEU A 53 8.86 -20.02 9.23
N GLY A 54 8.32 -19.00 9.86
CA GLY A 54 9.03 -18.04 10.70
C GLY A 54 9.12 -16.65 10.09
N VAL A 55 9.95 -15.82 10.70
CA VAL A 55 10.23 -14.44 10.27
C VAL A 55 11.59 -14.40 9.59
N GLN A 56 11.70 -13.69 8.47
CA GLN A 56 12.98 -13.40 7.83
C GLN A 56 13.30 -11.91 7.86
N LYS A 57 14.57 -11.59 8.06
CA LYS A 57 15.14 -10.25 7.94
C LYS A 57 15.95 -10.13 6.66
N PHE A 58 15.74 -9.05 5.90
CA PHE A 58 16.58 -8.64 4.78
C PHE A 58 17.35 -7.37 5.13
N ASP A 59 18.68 -7.45 5.09
CA ASP A 59 19.58 -6.33 5.40
C ASP A 59 20.00 -5.50 4.16
N GLY A 60 19.27 -5.67 3.04
CA GLY A 60 19.62 -5.11 1.74
C GLY A 60 20.56 -6.01 0.91
N LEU A 61 21.14 -7.06 1.50
CA LEU A 61 22.05 -7.99 0.82
C LEU A 61 21.67 -9.46 1.06
N ASN A 62 21.30 -9.83 2.29
CA ASN A 62 21.09 -11.20 2.73
C ASN A 62 19.76 -11.37 3.46
N TRP A 63 19.14 -12.52 3.24
CA TRP A 63 17.99 -12.99 4.01
C TRP A 63 18.45 -13.86 5.19
N THR A 64 18.03 -13.51 6.40
CA THR A 64 18.30 -14.26 7.63
C THR A 64 17.00 -14.78 8.21
N LEU A 65 16.88 -16.11 8.40
CA LEU A 65 15.67 -16.76 8.93
C LEU A 65 15.74 -16.97 10.44
N TYR A 66 14.65 -16.60 11.12
CA TYR A 66 14.39 -16.88 12.52
C TYR A 66 13.14 -17.76 12.62
N ASN A 67 13.29 -18.93 13.24
CA ASN A 67 12.22 -19.88 13.49
C ASN A 67 12.45 -20.65 14.79
N THR A 68 11.44 -21.34 15.29
CA THR A 68 11.44 -22.11 16.53
C THR A 68 12.48 -23.24 16.57
N ASN A 69 12.90 -23.75 15.41
CA ASN A 69 14.00 -24.73 15.34
C ASN A 69 15.35 -24.11 15.75
N SER A 70 15.60 -22.87 15.32
CA SER A 70 16.85 -22.16 15.61
C SER A 70 16.76 -21.33 16.90
N TYR A 71 15.56 -20.86 17.23
CA TYR A 71 15.24 -20.02 18.36
C TYR A 71 14.01 -20.58 19.11
N PRO A 72 14.19 -21.60 19.96
CA PRO A 72 13.08 -22.25 20.67
C PRO A 72 12.26 -21.35 21.61
N SER A 73 12.76 -20.13 21.89
CA SER A 73 12.06 -19.13 22.69
C SER A 73 11.01 -18.33 21.90
N MET A 74 10.94 -18.46 20.57
CA MET A 74 9.86 -17.88 19.76
C MET A 74 8.54 -18.63 20.02
N ALA A 75 7.42 -17.92 19.99
CA ALA A 75 6.10 -18.48 20.27
C ALA A 75 5.64 -19.45 19.18
N SER A 76 5.89 -19.13 17.92
CA SER A 76 5.47 -19.93 16.76
C SER A 76 6.23 -19.53 15.49
N ASP A 77 6.26 -20.44 14.52
CA ASP A 77 6.73 -20.14 13.15
C ASP A 77 5.63 -19.47 12.30
N ASN A 78 4.36 -19.52 12.72
CA ASN A 78 3.24 -18.94 11.98
C ASN A 78 3.04 -17.47 12.36
N ILE A 79 3.70 -16.58 11.63
CA ILE A 79 3.74 -15.14 11.93
C ILE A 79 2.51 -14.44 11.34
N LYS A 80 1.86 -13.60 12.15
CA LYS A 80 0.63 -12.88 11.79
C LYS A 80 0.81 -11.39 11.65
N VAL A 81 1.70 -10.80 12.43
CA VAL A 81 2.03 -9.37 12.38
C VAL A 81 3.46 -9.19 12.88
N ILE A 82 4.12 -8.17 12.36
CA ILE A 82 5.45 -7.71 12.78
C ILE A 82 5.32 -6.21 13.05
N SER A 83 5.98 -5.73 14.09
CA SER A 83 6.09 -4.30 14.38
C SER A 83 7.50 -3.99 14.85
N SER A 84 8.13 -2.98 14.26
CA SER A 84 9.39 -2.41 14.73
C SER A 84 9.08 -1.25 15.67
N ILE A 85 9.57 -1.32 16.90
CA ILE A 85 9.34 -0.24 17.87
C ILE A 85 10.54 0.73 17.93
N SER A 86 10.35 1.88 18.55
CA SER A 86 11.28 3.01 18.57
C SER A 86 12.67 2.71 19.15
N ASN A 87 12.80 1.69 20.00
CA ASN A 87 14.08 1.25 20.55
C ASN A 87 14.84 0.27 19.63
N GLY A 88 14.24 -0.15 18.51
CA GLY A 88 14.79 -1.09 17.54
C GLY A 88 14.49 -2.55 17.83
N ASP A 89 13.73 -2.87 18.89
CA ASP A 89 13.22 -4.22 19.11
C ASP A 89 12.17 -4.55 18.05
N ILE A 90 12.10 -5.83 17.70
CA ILE A 90 11.08 -6.36 16.79
C ILE A 90 10.09 -7.18 17.58
N TRP A 91 8.81 -6.84 17.46
CA TRP A 91 7.71 -7.59 18.05
C TRP A 91 6.98 -8.37 16.97
N ILE A 92 6.74 -9.66 17.20
CA ILE A 92 6.01 -10.53 16.29
C ILE A 92 4.79 -11.13 16.98
N GLY A 93 3.63 -11.02 16.35
CA GLY A 93 2.39 -11.64 16.80
C GLY A 93 2.16 -12.99 16.13
N THR A 94 1.64 -13.95 16.89
CA THR A 94 1.30 -15.31 16.40
C THR A 94 -0.07 -15.75 16.94
N ASP A 95 -0.50 -16.96 16.60
CA ASP A 95 -1.66 -17.60 17.25
C ASP A 95 -1.37 -18.09 18.69
N PHE A 96 -0.11 -18.02 19.13
CA PHE A 96 0.38 -18.60 20.39
C PHE A 96 1.02 -17.57 21.33
N GLY A 97 0.76 -16.28 21.11
CA GLY A 97 1.31 -15.17 21.88
C GLY A 97 2.19 -14.27 21.02
N VAL A 98 2.96 -13.43 21.70
CA VAL A 98 3.85 -12.43 21.10
C VAL A 98 5.29 -12.78 21.43
N SER A 99 6.20 -12.62 20.47
CA SER A 99 7.65 -12.70 20.73
C SER A 99 8.34 -11.37 20.45
N ARG A 100 9.22 -10.94 21.34
CA ARG A 100 10.08 -9.76 21.18
C ARG A 100 11.51 -10.22 20.91
N PHE A 101 12.14 -9.62 19.91
CA PHE A 101 13.56 -9.74 19.62
C PHE A 101 14.29 -8.45 19.97
N ASP A 102 15.29 -8.52 20.85
CA ASP A 102 16.09 -7.36 21.29
C ASP A 102 17.38 -7.15 20.49
N GLY A 103 17.49 -7.80 19.33
CA GLY A 103 18.71 -7.86 18.53
C GLY A 103 19.64 -9.03 18.87
N ILE A 104 19.40 -9.73 19.98
CA ILE A 104 20.21 -10.86 20.43
C ILE A 104 19.34 -12.09 20.68
N ASP A 105 18.34 -11.97 21.54
CA ASP A 105 17.51 -13.05 22.07
C ASP A 105 16.03 -12.81 21.79
N TRP A 106 15.26 -13.90 21.75
CA TRP A 106 13.81 -13.89 21.64
C TRP A 106 13.15 -14.13 23.01
N PHE A 107 12.16 -13.31 23.34
CA PHE A 107 11.35 -13.40 24.56
C PHE A 107 9.88 -13.54 24.21
N THR A 108 9.20 -14.54 24.75
CA THR A 108 7.76 -14.75 24.47
C THR A 108 6.89 -14.32 25.65
N TYR A 109 5.78 -13.69 25.30
CA TYR A 109 4.70 -13.30 26.20
C TYR A 109 3.38 -13.91 25.74
N ASP A 110 2.73 -14.65 26.62
CA ASP A 110 1.44 -15.27 26.38
C ASP A 110 0.44 -14.92 27.51
N VAL A 111 -0.71 -15.60 27.55
CA VAL A 111 -1.73 -15.42 28.60
C VAL A 111 -1.21 -15.63 30.02
N THR A 112 -0.14 -16.40 30.22
CA THR A 112 0.48 -16.60 31.53
C THR A 112 1.33 -15.41 31.95
N ASN A 113 1.77 -14.58 31.01
CA ASN A 113 2.51 -13.35 31.26
C ASN A 113 1.60 -12.13 31.47
N GLY A 114 0.33 -12.20 31.06
CA GLY A 114 -0.67 -11.14 31.23
C GLY A 114 -1.37 -10.70 29.94
N LEU A 115 -1.02 -11.28 28.79
CA LEU A 115 -1.75 -11.07 27.54
C LEU A 115 -3.20 -11.56 27.68
N ASN A 116 -4.19 -10.82 27.21
CA ASN A 116 -5.60 -11.25 27.34
C ASN A 116 -5.99 -12.41 26.41
N ASN A 117 -5.28 -12.61 25.31
CA ASN A 117 -5.47 -13.73 24.38
C ASN A 117 -4.21 -13.94 23.54
N ASN A 118 -3.86 -15.20 23.28
CA ASN A 118 -2.67 -15.58 22.52
C ASN A 118 -2.76 -15.29 21.01
N GLN A 119 -3.96 -15.13 20.46
CA GLN A 119 -4.15 -14.83 19.04
C GLN A 119 -4.00 -13.34 18.80
N VAL A 120 -2.86 -12.96 18.24
CA VAL A 120 -2.43 -11.57 18.06
C VAL A 120 -2.57 -11.16 16.60
N TYR A 121 -3.14 -9.97 16.37
CA TYR A 121 -3.44 -9.46 15.03
C TYR A 121 -2.78 -8.11 14.71
N SER A 122 -2.51 -7.28 15.72
CA SER A 122 -1.81 -6.00 15.54
C SER A 122 -0.93 -5.69 16.74
N ILE A 123 0.14 -4.94 16.48
CA ILE A 123 1.06 -4.43 17.49
C ILE A 123 1.41 -3.00 17.05
N ASP A 124 1.32 -2.04 17.96
CA ASP A 124 1.78 -0.68 17.71
C ASP A 124 2.32 -0.04 19.00
N GLU A 125 3.24 0.91 18.87
CA GLU A 125 3.84 1.66 19.98
C GLU A 125 3.33 3.09 19.98
N THR A 126 2.75 3.53 21.09
CA THR A 126 2.39 4.95 21.29
C THR A 126 3.63 5.80 21.57
N ASP A 127 3.56 7.11 21.29
CA ASP A 127 4.65 8.07 21.52
C ASP A 127 5.26 8.06 22.94
N ASP A 128 4.53 7.56 23.95
CA ASP A 128 4.99 7.41 25.33
C ASP A 128 5.67 6.05 25.62
N GLY A 129 5.88 5.22 24.59
CA GLY A 129 6.55 3.92 24.65
C GLY A 129 5.68 2.76 25.13
N ILE A 130 4.35 2.93 25.16
CA ILE A 130 3.43 1.85 25.51
C ILE A 130 3.15 1.01 24.28
N ILE A 131 3.38 -0.30 24.40
CA ILE A 131 3.16 -1.25 23.31
C ILE A 131 1.75 -1.80 23.43
N TRP A 132 0.89 -1.47 22.48
CA TRP A 132 -0.47 -1.97 22.38
C TRP A 132 -0.54 -3.17 21.44
N ILE A 133 -1.33 -4.16 21.83
CA ILE A 133 -1.39 -5.47 21.18
C ILE A 133 -2.86 -5.84 20.98
N GLY A 134 -3.32 -5.74 19.74
CA GLY A 134 -4.65 -6.17 19.32
C GLY A 134 -4.75 -7.70 19.28
N THR A 135 -5.78 -8.24 19.94
CA THR A 135 -5.97 -9.69 20.07
C THR A 135 -7.40 -10.10 19.75
N HIS A 136 -7.62 -11.42 19.61
CA HIS A 136 -8.95 -12.00 19.40
C HIS A 136 -9.98 -11.67 20.49
N SER A 137 -9.56 -11.27 21.70
CA SER A 137 -10.49 -10.98 22.80
C SER A 137 -10.42 -9.53 23.31
N GLY A 138 -9.76 -8.65 22.57
CA GLY A 138 -9.70 -7.22 22.89
C GLY A 138 -8.33 -6.65 22.59
N VAL A 139 -7.76 -5.94 23.55
CA VAL A 139 -6.42 -5.35 23.43
C VAL A 139 -5.67 -5.51 24.74
N SER A 140 -4.38 -5.82 24.67
CA SER A 140 -3.44 -5.75 25.80
C SER A 140 -2.45 -4.61 25.57
N PHE A 141 -1.86 -4.09 26.64
CA PHE A 141 -0.78 -3.12 26.53
C PHE A 141 0.29 -3.36 27.59
N TYR A 142 1.53 -3.07 27.21
CA TYR A 142 2.73 -3.30 28.01
C TYR A 142 3.52 -2.00 28.17
N ASP A 143 3.75 -1.60 29.42
CA ASP A 143 4.46 -0.35 29.78
C ASP A 143 5.97 -0.54 30.00
N GLY A 144 6.52 -1.68 29.56
CA GLY A 144 7.90 -2.10 29.86
C GLY A 144 8.06 -2.86 31.18
N SER A 145 7.01 -2.97 32.00
CA SER A 145 7.03 -3.71 33.28
C SER A 145 5.76 -4.51 33.55
N ASN A 146 4.59 -3.95 33.25
CA ASN A 146 3.28 -4.49 33.58
C ASN A 146 2.44 -4.71 32.33
N TRP A 147 1.66 -5.78 32.38
CA TRP A 147 0.62 -6.08 31.41
C TRP A 147 -0.74 -5.62 31.92
N ASN A 148 -1.49 -4.95 31.07
CA ASN A 148 -2.88 -4.57 31.30
C ASN A 148 -3.69 -4.88 30.03
N SER A 149 -5.01 -4.98 30.17
CA SER A 149 -5.87 -5.30 29.02
C SER A 149 -7.26 -4.70 29.13
N TYR A 150 -7.89 -4.47 27.97
CA TYR A 150 -9.30 -4.17 27.83
C TYR A 150 -9.98 -5.21 26.94
N GLY A 151 -11.19 -5.59 27.31
CA GLY A 151 -12.04 -6.51 26.55
C GLY A 151 -13.49 -6.04 26.60
N PHE A 152 -14.44 -6.93 26.29
CA PHE A 152 -15.86 -6.60 26.40
C PHE A 152 -16.25 -6.19 27.83
N PRO A 153 -17.01 -5.09 28.04
CA PRO A 153 -17.74 -4.31 27.04
C PRO A 153 -17.00 -3.09 26.47
N ASP A 154 -15.81 -2.74 26.97
CA ASP A 154 -15.06 -1.56 26.52
C ASP A 154 -14.55 -1.72 25.09
N ILE A 155 -14.10 -2.93 24.75
CA ILE A 155 -13.73 -3.36 23.41
C ILE A 155 -14.78 -4.33 22.88
N HIS A 156 -15.10 -4.25 21.58
CA HIS A 156 -16.06 -5.16 20.97
C HIS A 156 -15.60 -6.62 21.09
N TRP A 157 -16.53 -7.55 21.27
CA TRP A 157 -16.23 -8.97 21.52
C TRP A 157 -15.50 -9.67 20.35
N SER A 158 -15.50 -9.06 19.16
CA SER A 158 -14.75 -9.53 18.00
C SER A 158 -13.25 -9.30 18.10
N GLY A 159 -12.76 -8.63 19.16
CA GLY A 159 -11.35 -8.28 19.30
C GLY A 159 -10.94 -7.09 18.44
N VAL A 160 -9.64 -6.95 18.24
CA VAL A 160 -9.00 -5.81 17.58
C VAL A 160 -8.09 -6.30 16.46
N ASN A 161 -8.29 -5.78 15.25
CA ASN A 161 -7.47 -6.08 14.07
C ASN A 161 -6.32 -5.11 13.90
N GLY A 162 -6.53 -3.83 14.20
CA GLY A 162 -5.54 -2.77 14.06
C GLY A 162 -5.56 -1.85 15.27
N VAL A 163 -4.37 -1.36 15.64
CA VAL A 163 -4.17 -0.37 16.70
C VAL A 163 -3.36 0.77 16.11
N THR A 164 -3.69 2.01 16.49
CA THR A 164 -2.85 3.17 16.19
C THR A 164 -3.09 4.30 17.19
N ASN A 165 -2.19 5.29 17.27
CA ASN A 165 -2.43 6.51 18.03
C ASN A 165 -2.56 7.76 17.16
N ASP A 166 -3.48 8.62 17.55
CA ASP A 166 -3.63 9.94 16.92
C ASP A 166 -2.62 10.94 17.48
N MET A 167 -2.52 12.09 16.82
CA MET A 167 -1.59 13.17 17.20
C MET A 167 -1.91 13.81 18.56
N ASN A 168 -3.03 13.46 19.20
CA ASN A 168 -3.36 13.90 20.55
C ASN A 168 -2.98 12.85 21.61
N GLY A 169 -2.35 11.74 21.22
CA GLY A 169 -2.01 10.62 22.09
C GLY A 169 -3.22 9.75 22.46
N HIS A 170 -4.33 9.85 21.73
CA HIS A 170 -5.45 8.93 21.90
C HIS A 170 -5.24 7.67 21.06
N VAL A 171 -5.69 6.54 21.58
CA VAL A 171 -5.52 5.26 20.89
C VAL A 171 -6.80 4.88 20.17
N TRP A 172 -6.66 4.34 18.98
CA TRP A 172 -7.74 3.90 18.10
C TRP A 172 -7.62 2.42 17.80
N PHE A 173 -8.76 1.74 17.73
CA PHE A 173 -8.84 0.30 17.50
C PHE A 173 -9.79 0.01 16.33
N SER A 174 -9.31 -0.64 15.28
CA SER A 174 -10.18 -1.25 14.26
C SER A 174 -10.65 -2.61 14.76
N THR A 175 -11.94 -2.90 14.63
CA THR A 175 -12.55 -4.16 15.08
C THR A 175 -13.23 -4.90 13.91
N PRO A 176 -13.16 -6.25 13.88
CA PRO A 176 -13.73 -7.01 12.76
C PRO A 176 -15.26 -6.88 12.59
N LEU A 177 -15.99 -6.56 13.66
CA LEU A 177 -17.46 -6.54 13.63
C LEU A 177 -18.09 -5.36 14.38
N GLY A 178 -17.29 -4.48 15.00
CA GLY A 178 -17.76 -3.39 15.86
C GLY A 178 -17.47 -1.99 15.33
N GLY A 179 -16.91 -1.86 14.11
CA GLY A 179 -16.40 -0.58 13.61
C GLY A 179 -15.09 -0.17 14.28
N VAL A 180 -14.92 1.13 14.54
CA VAL A 180 -13.71 1.68 15.16
C VAL A 180 -14.01 2.16 16.57
N ILE A 181 -13.09 1.92 17.50
CA ILE A 181 -13.19 2.38 18.89
C ILE A 181 -12.09 3.42 19.14
N HIS A 182 -12.49 4.60 19.63
CA HIS A 182 -11.61 5.69 20.03
C HIS A 182 -11.50 5.72 21.55
N LYS A 183 -10.29 5.51 22.07
CA LYS A 183 -9.99 5.55 23.51
C LYS A 183 -9.41 6.92 23.90
N VAL A 184 -10.17 7.64 24.71
CA VAL A 184 -9.77 8.92 25.30
C VAL A 184 -9.67 8.76 26.81
N ASN A 185 -8.44 8.66 27.32
CA ASN A 185 -8.17 8.32 28.71
C ASN A 185 -8.85 6.99 29.11
N SER A 186 -9.85 7.02 30.00
CA SER A 186 -10.62 5.85 30.42
C SER A 186 -11.95 5.67 29.66
N ASN A 187 -12.27 6.55 28.72
CA ASN A 187 -13.51 6.47 27.95
C ASN A 187 -13.29 5.80 26.60
N PHE A 188 -14.29 5.05 26.15
CA PHE A 188 -14.31 4.36 24.87
C PHE A 188 -15.51 4.86 24.06
N ILE A 189 -15.25 5.34 22.84
CA ILE A 189 -16.26 5.87 21.92
C ILE A 189 -16.26 4.99 20.67
N THR A 190 -17.41 4.42 20.32
CA THR A 190 -17.54 3.57 19.14
C THR A 190 -18.09 4.37 17.97
N TYR A 191 -17.44 4.22 16.82
CA TYR A 191 -17.90 4.70 15.52
C TYR A 191 -18.26 3.49 14.65
N ASP A 192 -19.53 3.36 14.32
CA ASP A 192 -20.07 2.29 13.49
C ASP A 192 -20.85 2.87 12.28
N THR A 193 -21.57 2.02 11.55
CA THR A 193 -22.39 2.47 10.41
C THR A 193 -23.48 3.46 10.79
N SER A 194 -23.96 3.46 12.04
CA SER A 194 -24.91 4.45 12.53
C SER A 194 -24.26 5.82 12.77
N SER A 195 -22.94 5.85 12.99
CA SER A 195 -22.12 7.06 13.06
C SER A 195 -21.69 7.57 11.68
N GLY A 196 -21.93 6.80 10.61
CA GLY A 196 -21.55 7.15 9.25
C GLY A 196 -20.34 6.38 8.71
N LEU A 197 -19.80 5.39 9.43
CA LEU A 197 -18.75 4.51 8.92
C LEU A 197 -19.25 3.69 7.71
N LEU A 198 -18.40 3.47 6.70
CA LEU A 198 -18.77 2.75 5.48
C LEU A 198 -19.20 1.30 5.76
N SER A 199 -18.48 0.61 6.64
CA SER A 199 -18.71 -0.78 7.01
C SER A 199 -18.18 -1.04 8.42
N GLN A 200 -18.90 -1.84 9.21
CA GLN A 200 -18.46 -2.24 10.57
C GLN A 200 -17.31 -3.24 10.55
N ASN A 201 -17.08 -3.91 9.42
CA ASN A 201 -15.93 -4.78 9.24
C ASN A 201 -14.71 -3.93 8.92
N THR A 202 -13.98 -3.53 9.96
CA THR A 202 -12.76 -2.73 9.86
C THR A 202 -11.53 -3.58 10.04
N THR A 203 -10.52 -3.34 9.21
CA THR A 203 -9.34 -4.18 9.05
C THR A 203 -8.09 -3.44 9.51
N SER A 204 -7.91 -2.21 9.04
CA SER A 204 -6.77 -1.36 9.37
C SER A 204 -7.20 0.06 9.70
N ILE A 205 -6.31 0.82 10.32
CA ILE A 205 -6.50 2.24 10.58
C ILE A 205 -5.14 2.93 10.60
N ALA A 206 -5.02 4.05 9.89
CA ALA A 206 -3.82 4.88 9.86
C ALA A 206 -4.19 6.36 10.07
N ILE A 207 -3.27 7.13 10.64
CA ILE A 207 -3.46 8.55 10.93
C ILE A 207 -2.59 9.37 9.98
N ASP A 208 -3.21 10.26 9.20
CA ASP A 208 -2.46 11.15 8.33
C ASP A 208 -1.89 12.36 9.08
N ASN A 209 -1.00 13.13 8.44
CA ASN A 209 -0.36 14.30 9.03
C ASN A 209 -1.31 15.46 9.37
N ASN A 210 -2.58 15.39 8.92
CA ASN A 210 -3.63 16.32 9.28
C ASN A 210 -4.52 15.77 10.41
N ASN A 211 -4.15 14.64 10.99
CA ASN A 211 -4.86 13.89 12.03
C ASN A 211 -6.21 13.30 11.57
N ASN A 212 -6.41 13.09 10.26
CA ASN A 212 -7.55 12.34 9.75
C ASN A 212 -7.30 10.84 9.91
N LYS A 213 -8.37 10.07 10.17
CA LYS A 213 -8.28 8.63 10.39
C LYS A 213 -8.69 7.95 9.10
N TRP A 214 -7.74 7.33 8.43
CA TRP A 214 -7.96 6.50 7.26
C TRP A 214 -8.27 5.09 7.73
N ILE A 215 -9.51 4.65 7.56
CA ILE A 215 -10.04 3.41 8.12
C ILE A 215 -10.30 2.44 6.98
N GLY A 216 -9.55 1.34 6.98
CA GLY A 216 -9.73 0.22 6.06
C GLY A 216 -10.97 -0.57 6.43
N THR A 217 -11.82 -0.85 5.45
CA THR A 217 -13.03 -1.65 5.66
C THR A 217 -13.20 -2.71 4.56
N GLY A 218 -14.07 -3.69 4.81
CA GLY A 218 -14.46 -4.67 3.80
C GLY A 218 -15.18 -4.10 2.56
N GLY A 219 -15.50 -2.80 2.53
CA GLY A 219 -16.16 -2.12 1.41
C GLY A 219 -15.36 -0.99 0.77
N GLY A 220 -14.12 -0.75 1.22
CA GLY A 220 -13.31 0.40 0.83
C GLY A 220 -12.78 1.16 2.05
N VAL A 221 -12.44 2.44 1.86
CA VAL A 221 -11.90 3.30 2.90
C VAL A 221 -12.97 4.26 3.42
N SER A 222 -13.02 4.42 4.73
CA SER A 222 -13.67 5.53 5.42
C SER A 222 -12.61 6.51 5.91
N VAL A 223 -12.78 7.81 5.70
CA VAL A 223 -11.89 8.84 6.27
C VAL A 223 -12.69 9.66 7.28
N LEU A 224 -12.29 9.63 8.54
CA LEU A 224 -12.85 10.48 9.58
C LEU A 224 -11.99 11.73 9.72
N ASP A 225 -12.61 12.90 9.66
CA ASP A 225 -11.89 14.17 9.78
C ASP A 225 -11.19 14.33 11.13
N SER A 226 -10.24 15.26 11.20
CA SER A 226 -9.44 15.50 12.40
C SER A 226 -10.24 15.90 13.64
N LEU A 227 -11.46 16.39 13.46
CA LEU A 227 -12.40 16.75 14.52
C LEU A 227 -13.33 15.61 14.95
N ASN A 228 -13.25 14.45 14.29
CA ASN A 228 -14.06 13.26 14.54
C ASN A 228 -15.58 13.47 14.35
N TYR A 229 -15.98 14.27 13.36
CA TYR A 229 -17.37 14.61 13.07
C TYR A 229 -17.87 14.13 11.71
N ILE A 230 -17.03 14.14 10.68
CA ILE A 230 -17.46 13.90 9.30
C ILE A 230 -16.70 12.73 8.70
N PHE A 231 -17.46 11.77 8.16
CA PHE A 231 -16.92 10.70 7.32
C PHE A 231 -16.99 11.07 5.83
N THR A 232 -15.91 10.80 5.11
CA THR A 232 -15.89 10.64 3.65
C THR A 232 -15.53 9.20 3.29
N HIS A 233 -15.83 8.77 2.06
CA HIS A 233 -15.66 7.37 1.65
C HIS A 233 -15.03 7.25 0.27
N HIS A 234 -14.16 6.25 0.13
CA HIS A 234 -13.62 5.80 -1.15
C HIS A 234 -13.95 4.32 -1.32
N THR A 235 -14.79 4.00 -2.30
CA THR A 235 -15.24 2.60 -2.56
C THR A 235 -14.54 1.96 -3.76
N ARG A 236 -13.80 2.75 -4.52
CA ARG A 236 -13.02 2.33 -5.70
C ARG A 236 -11.70 3.09 -5.71
N MET A 237 -10.66 2.42 -5.26
CA MET A 237 -9.28 2.92 -5.27
C MET A 237 -8.46 2.22 -6.36
N TYR A 238 -8.86 1.00 -6.70
CA TYR A 238 -8.33 0.13 -7.73
C TYR A 238 -9.46 -0.34 -8.66
N ILE A 239 -9.19 -0.32 -9.97
CA ILE A 239 -10.15 -0.76 -10.98
C ILE A 239 -9.94 -2.25 -11.25
N MET A 240 -10.77 -3.08 -10.62
CA MET A 240 -10.72 -4.53 -10.83
C MET A 240 -11.41 -4.95 -12.14
N PRO A 241 -10.91 -6.01 -12.78
CA PRO A 241 -11.65 -6.67 -13.86
C PRO A 241 -12.96 -7.28 -13.32
N PRO A 242 -14.08 -7.22 -14.06
CA PRO A 242 -15.33 -7.87 -13.67
C PRO A 242 -15.15 -9.38 -13.37
N PRO A 243 -15.91 -9.98 -12.42
CA PRO A 243 -17.14 -9.47 -11.82
C PRO A 243 -16.96 -8.65 -10.52
N ASP A 244 -15.76 -8.66 -9.94
CA ASP A 244 -15.52 -8.06 -8.63
C ASP A 244 -15.34 -6.54 -8.73
N THR A 245 -16.02 -5.81 -7.85
CA THR A 245 -16.00 -4.34 -7.82
C THR A 245 -15.77 -3.78 -6.41
N LEU A 246 -15.76 -4.63 -5.38
CA LEU A 246 -15.47 -4.25 -4.01
C LEU A 246 -13.97 -4.20 -3.78
N ASN A 247 -13.48 -3.11 -3.24
CA ASN A 247 -12.08 -2.93 -2.87
C ASN A 247 -11.93 -3.16 -1.34
N PRO A 248 -11.96 -4.40 -0.82
CA PRO A 248 -11.77 -4.59 0.61
C PRO A 248 -10.31 -4.30 0.95
N VAL A 249 -10.14 -3.45 1.96
CA VAL A 249 -8.84 -2.99 2.40
C VAL A 249 -8.26 -4.00 3.38
N VAL A 250 -6.99 -4.36 3.21
CA VAL A 250 -6.28 -5.19 4.20
C VAL A 250 -5.33 -4.38 5.05
N ASP A 251 -4.72 -3.35 4.46
CA ASP A 251 -3.78 -2.50 5.16
C ASP A 251 -3.73 -1.08 4.59
N ILE A 252 -3.33 -0.11 5.42
CA ILE A 252 -3.18 1.30 5.06
C ILE A 252 -1.91 1.86 5.68
N GLU A 253 -1.06 2.47 4.86
CA GLU A 253 0.13 3.17 5.31
C GLU A 253 0.15 4.62 4.80
N ILE A 254 0.80 5.53 5.55
CA ILE A 254 0.93 6.93 5.15
C ILE A 254 2.39 7.22 4.78
N ASP A 255 2.63 7.61 3.53
CA ASP A 255 3.98 7.94 3.07
C ASP A 255 4.48 9.30 3.62
N TYR A 256 5.77 9.61 3.45
CA TYR A 256 6.36 10.86 3.95
C TYR A 256 5.79 12.12 3.30
N ASN A 257 5.19 11.99 2.12
CA ASN A 257 4.48 13.07 1.42
C ASN A 257 3.01 13.17 1.87
N ASN A 258 2.63 12.44 2.92
CA ASN A 258 1.30 12.36 3.49
C ASN A 258 0.26 11.70 2.56
N ASN A 259 0.68 10.92 1.57
CA ASN A 259 -0.23 10.17 0.72
C ASN A 259 -0.57 8.83 1.38
N PRO A 260 -1.85 8.52 1.59
CA PRO A 260 -2.26 7.20 2.02
C PRO A 260 -2.10 6.19 0.88
N TRP A 261 -1.45 5.08 1.21
CA TRP A 261 -1.32 3.87 0.41
C TRP A 261 -2.27 2.82 0.95
N ILE A 262 -3.02 2.19 0.07
CA ILE A 262 -4.05 1.22 0.42
C ILE A 262 -3.70 -0.12 -0.21
N ALA A 263 -3.53 -1.13 0.63
CA ALA A 263 -3.43 -2.52 0.19
C ALA A 263 -4.82 -3.11 0.01
N ILE A 264 -5.09 -3.66 -1.18
CA ILE A 264 -6.41 -4.17 -1.57
C ILE A 264 -6.25 -5.64 -1.91
N TYR A 265 -6.86 -6.49 -1.08
CA TYR A 265 -6.91 -7.93 -1.33
C TYR A 265 -8.19 -8.28 -2.06
N VAL A 266 -8.13 -9.20 -3.00
CA VAL A 266 -9.34 -9.92 -3.41
C VAL A 266 -8.98 -11.40 -3.47
N GLY A 267 -9.94 -12.25 -3.09
CA GLY A 267 -9.72 -13.68 -3.00
C GLY A 267 -9.33 -14.31 -4.33
N TYR A 268 -9.19 -15.64 -4.34
CA TYR A 268 -8.68 -16.45 -5.46
C TYR A 268 -9.28 -16.20 -6.87
N LEU A 269 -10.41 -15.50 -6.99
CA LEU A 269 -11.10 -15.27 -8.25
C LEU A 269 -10.83 -13.90 -8.88
N ALA A 270 -10.14 -13.00 -8.17
CA ALA A 270 -9.84 -11.66 -8.65
C ALA A 270 -8.41 -11.24 -8.32
N GLU A 271 -8.05 -10.04 -8.77
CA GLU A 271 -6.70 -9.49 -8.68
C GLU A 271 -6.76 -8.25 -7.80
N GLY A 272 -5.97 -8.23 -6.75
CA GLY A 272 -5.77 -7.08 -5.88
C GLY A 272 -4.63 -6.22 -6.37
N GLY A 273 -4.29 -5.23 -5.57
CA GLY A 273 -3.22 -4.29 -5.87
C GLY A 273 -3.00 -3.33 -4.73
N VAL A 274 -2.14 -2.34 -4.97
CA VAL A 274 -1.95 -1.22 -4.07
C VAL A 274 -2.39 0.07 -4.76
N ALA A 275 -2.98 0.99 -4.02
CA ALA A 275 -3.42 2.27 -4.56
C ALA A 275 -2.99 3.42 -3.64
N MET A 276 -2.39 4.46 -4.21
CA MET A 276 -1.98 5.68 -3.53
C MET A 276 -2.95 6.81 -3.83
N TRP A 277 -3.40 7.54 -2.81
CA TRP A 277 -4.19 8.75 -3.00
C TRP A 277 -3.31 9.94 -3.34
N LYS A 278 -3.60 10.62 -4.44
CA LYS A 278 -2.91 11.83 -4.85
C LYS A 278 -3.70 13.07 -4.44
N HIS A 279 -3.25 13.75 -3.38
CA HIS A 279 -3.89 14.96 -2.88
C HIS A 279 -4.02 16.07 -3.93
N LEU A 280 -3.02 16.25 -4.81
CA LEU A 280 -3.02 17.32 -5.82
C LEU A 280 -4.11 17.15 -6.90
N THR A 281 -4.44 15.91 -7.24
CA THR A 281 -5.43 15.58 -8.29
C THR A 281 -6.74 15.05 -7.72
N SER A 282 -6.80 14.75 -6.43
CA SER A 282 -7.91 14.06 -5.78
C SER A 282 -8.29 12.76 -6.50
N ASP A 283 -7.28 11.96 -6.85
CA ASP A 283 -7.45 10.73 -7.61
C ASP A 283 -6.51 9.62 -7.10
N TRP A 284 -6.80 8.39 -7.47
CA TRP A 284 -5.99 7.23 -7.12
C TRP A 284 -4.95 6.91 -8.20
N LEU A 285 -3.77 6.50 -7.76
CA LEU A 285 -2.77 5.85 -8.61
C LEU A 285 -2.54 4.44 -8.11
N ASP A 286 -2.86 3.47 -8.94
CA ASP A 286 -2.82 2.05 -8.62
C ASP A 286 -1.68 1.30 -9.30
N TYR A 287 -1.28 0.19 -8.67
CA TYR A 287 -0.29 -0.76 -9.15
C TYR A 287 -0.79 -2.17 -8.91
N ASP A 288 -0.71 -3.02 -9.93
CA ASP A 288 -1.07 -4.42 -9.85
C ASP A 288 -0.02 -5.34 -10.51
N HIS A 289 -0.35 -6.62 -10.63
CA HIS A 289 0.52 -7.61 -11.24
C HIS A 289 0.86 -7.31 -12.73
N THR A 290 0.02 -6.55 -13.44
CA THR A 290 0.26 -6.11 -14.82
C THR A 290 1.30 -4.99 -14.90
N ASP A 291 1.47 -4.23 -13.81
CA ASP A 291 2.54 -3.23 -13.66
C ASP A 291 3.88 -3.86 -13.27
N GLY A 292 3.86 -5.12 -12.83
CA GLY A 292 5.05 -5.90 -12.49
C GLY A 292 5.12 -6.35 -11.04
N LEU A 293 4.10 -6.08 -10.21
CA LEU A 293 4.04 -6.61 -8.84
C LEU A 293 4.07 -8.14 -8.86
N VAL A 294 4.80 -8.74 -7.92
CA VAL A 294 4.78 -10.18 -7.74
C VAL A 294 3.49 -10.60 -7.07
N GLY A 295 2.68 -11.40 -7.75
CA GLY A 295 1.44 -11.92 -7.20
C GLY A 295 0.25 -10.98 -7.28
N LYS A 296 -0.93 -11.57 -7.15
CA LYS A 296 -2.23 -10.88 -7.32
C LYS A 296 -2.92 -10.60 -5.99
N ASN A 297 -2.44 -11.19 -4.90
CA ASN A 297 -3.09 -11.12 -3.61
C ASN A 297 -2.18 -10.38 -2.65
N ILE A 298 -2.45 -9.09 -2.46
CA ILE A 298 -1.70 -8.26 -1.52
C ILE A 298 -2.12 -8.62 -0.11
N LYS A 299 -1.14 -8.74 0.77
CA LYS A 299 -1.31 -9.16 2.15
C LYS A 299 -1.06 -8.03 3.12
N ASP A 300 -0.04 -7.22 2.84
CA ASP A 300 0.44 -6.19 3.74
C ASP A 300 1.37 -5.22 2.98
N ILE A 301 1.53 -4.00 3.47
CA ILE A 301 2.48 -3.02 2.92
C ILE A 301 3.31 -2.38 4.04
N SER A 302 4.51 -1.93 3.71
CA SER A 302 5.33 -1.14 4.63
C SER A 302 6.23 -0.19 3.85
N ILE A 303 6.64 0.93 4.44
CA ILE A 303 7.34 2.02 3.74
C ILE A 303 8.73 2.22 4.33
N ASP A 304 9.77 2.20 3.50
CA ASP A 304 11.15 2.45 3.96
C ASP A 304 11.50 3.93 4.02
N SER A 305 12.65 4.27 4.64
CA SER A 305 13.08 5.66 4.85
C SER A 305 13.35 6.45 3.56
N GLU A 306 13.49 5.76 2.44
CA GLU A 306 13.61 6.33 1.10
C GLU A 306 12.24 6.51 0.41
N ASN A 307 11.13 6.29 1.14
CA ASN A 307 9.76 6.35 0.66
C ASN A 307 9.41 5.28 -0.38
N ASN A 308 10.12 4.16 -0.39
CA ASN A 308 9.78 3.02 -1.25
C ASN A 308 8.74 2.16 -0.56
N ILE A 309 7.83 1.60 -1.36
CA ILE A 309 6.73 0.77 -0.85
C ILE A 309 7.12 -0.69 -0.99
N TRP A 310 7.19 -1.39 0.14
CA TRP A 310 7.37 -2.83 0.20
C TRP A 310 6.01 -3.50 0.32
N ILE A 311 5.78 -4.51 -0.52
CA ILE A 311 4.45 -5.09 -0.73
C ILE A 311 4.57 -6.60 -0.57
N ALA A 312 3.98 -7.14 0.50
CA ALA A 312 3.87 -8.57 0.72
C ALA A 312 2.70 -9.15 -0.06
N THR A 313 2.93 -10.30 -0.71
CA THR A 313 1.88 -11.02 -1.44
C THR A 313 1.91 -12.50 -1.15
N THR A 314 0.90 -13.23 -1.64
CA THR A 314 0.88 -14.70 -1.54
C THR A 314 1.89 -15.40 -2.43
N THR A 315 2.68 -14.68 -3.23
CA THR A 315 3.71 -15.26 -4.13
C THR A 315 5.04 -14.49 -4.16
N GLY A 316 5.31 -13.64 -3.17
CA GLY A 316 6.61 -13.00 -2.98
C GLY A 316 6.48 -11.64 -2.31
N VAL A 317 7.53 -10.83 -2.48
CA VAL A 317 7.57 -9.44 -2.04
C VAL A 317 7.96 -8.54 -3.21
N SER A 318 7.30 -7.40 -3.38
CA SER A 318 7.71 -6.36 -4.35
C SER A 318 8.21 -5.12 -3.60
N LYS A 319 9.31 -4.53 -4.06
CA LYS A 319 9.73 -3.17 -3.72
C LYS A 319 9.36 -2.25 -4.88
N LEU A 320 8.47 -1.30 -4.64
CA LEU A 320 8.05 -0.24 -5.56
C LEU A 320 8.78 1.06 -5.23
N ILE A 321 9.53 1.56 -6.20
CA ILE A 321 10.26 2.82 -6.12
C ILE A 321 9.55 3.82 -7.03
N LEU A 322 9.11 4.94 -6.46
CA LEU A 322 8.55 6.06 -7.19
C LEU A 322 9.59 7.16 -7.35
N ASP A 323 9.88 7.56 -8.59
CA ASP A 323 10.64 8.80 -8.81
C ASP A 323 9.69 9.99 -8.65
N VAL A 324 9.64 10.55 -7.44
CA VAL A 324 8.73 11.67 -7.10
C VAL A 324 9.39 13.04 -7.35
N ASN A 325 10.61 13.10 -7.89
CA ASN A 325 11.37 14.36 -8.04
C ASN A 325 10.95 15.25 -9.22
N SER A 326 9.80 15.01 -9.86
CA SER A 326 9.27 15.89 -10.91
C SER A 326 8.20 16.85 -10.35
N ASP A 327 8.61 17.81 -9.50
CA ASP A 327 7.81 18.96 -9.03
C ASP A 327 7.33 19.92 -10.15
N ASN A 328 7.41 19.53 -11.42
CA ASN A 328 6.83 20.23 -12.57
C ASN A 328 5.58 19.49 -13.08
N TYR A 329 4.62 19.20 -12.21
CA TYR A 329 3.29 18.78 -12.65
C TYR A 329 2.49 20.00 -13.11
N GLU A 330 2.53 20.31 -14.41
CA GLU A 330 1.41 21.03 -15.03
C GLU A 330 0.16 20.16 -14.87
N LYS A 331 -0.87 20.74 -14.24
CA LYS A 331 -2.21 20.19 -14.05
C LYS A 331 -2.74 19.61 -15.36
N PHE A 332 -2.79 18.29 -15.50
CA PHE A 332 -3.64 17.64 -16.50
C PHE A 332 -4.55 16.66 -15.79
N ASN A 333 -5.84 16.97 -15.75
CA ASN A 333 -6.88 16.00 -15.42
C ASN A 333 -6.75 14.84 -16.41
N ARG A 334 -6.31 13.66 -15.94
CA ARG A 334 -6.09 12.47 -16.79
C ARG A 334 -7.36 12.04 -17.53
N ASN A 335 -8.53 12.34 -16.97
CA ASN A 335 -9.85 12.04 -17.54
C ASN A 335 -10.34 13.07 -18.60
N GLU A 336 -9.66 14.21 -18.75
CA GLU A 336 -10.02 15.22 -19.76
C GLU A 336 -9.18 15.10 -21.03
N LEU A 337 -8.08 14.36 -20.99
CA LEU A 337 -7.12 14.27 -22.10
C LEU A 337 -7.42 13.14 -23.08
N ILE A 338 -8.03 12.06 -22.61
CA ILE A 338 -8.50 10.94 -23.43
C ILE A 338 -9.93 10.57 -23.05
N PHE A 339 -10.87 10.80 -23.96
CA PHE A 339 -12.29 10.54 -23.72
C PHE A 339 -12.99 10.05 -25.01
N PRO A 340 -13.97 9.13 -24.92
CA PRO A 340 -14.33 8.35 -23.75
C PRO A 340 -13.24 7.32 -23.40
N ASN A 341 -13.09 7.01 -22.12
CA ASN A 341 -12.28 5.89 -21.65
C ASN A 341 -13.03 5.19 -20.52
N PRO A 342 -13.52 3.95 -20.70
CA PRO A 342 -13.37 3.07 -21.88
C PRO A 342 -14.01 3.62 -23.16
N SER A 343 -13.49 3.23 -24.33
CA SER A 343 -14.05 3.56 -25.65
C SER A 343 -14.41 2.30 -26.46
N ASN A 344 -15.39 2.43 -27.36
CA ASN A 344 -15.77 1.38 -28.29
C ASN A 344 -15.15 1.61 -29.68
N ASP A 345 -15.38 2.80 -30.25
CA ASP A 345 -15.08 3.08 -31.66
C ASP A 345 -14.22 4.33 -31.87
N ILE A 346 -14.36 5.33 -31.00
CA ILE A 346 -13.72 6.64 -31.17
C ILE A 346 -13.05 7.05 -29.86
N LEU A 347 -11.76 7.38 -29.92
CA LEU A 347 -11.01 7.97 -28.81
C LEU A 347 -10.65 9.41 -29.17
N THR A 348 -11.12 10.37 -28.39
CA THR A 348 -10.71 11.78 -28.53
C THR A 348 -9.52 12.05 -27.62
N ILE A 349 -8.44 12.55 -28.19
CA ILE A 349 -7.29 13.07 -27.47
C ILE A 349 -7.38 14.59 -27.44
N SER A 350 -7.61 15.18 -26.28
CA SER A 350 -7.67 16.64 -26.08
C SER A 350 -6.33 17.16 -25.57
N HIS A 351 -5.89 18.33 -26.04
CA HIS A 351 -4.65 18.99 -25.64
C HIS A 351 -4.91 20.47 -25.37
N PHE A 352 -4.42 20.93 -24.23
CA PHE A 352 -4.33 22.35 -23.92
C PHE A 352 -2.96 22.83 -24.39
N HIS A 353 -2.94 23.71 -25.41
CA HIS A 353 -1.84 24.51 -26.00
C HIS A 353 -1.42 24.14 -27.45
N ASN A 354 -1.24 25.15 -28.32
CA ASN A 354 -1.02 25.04 -29.78
C ASN A 354 0.34 24.43 -30.21
N GLN A 355 0.66 23.19 -29.84
CA GLN A 355 1.85 22.47 -30.32
C GLN A 355 1.46 21.23 -31.13
N ILE A 356 2.27 20.89 -32.14
CA ILE A 356 2.13 19.64 -32.88
C ILE A 356 2.80 18.53 -32.06
N LEU A 357 2.03 17.52 -31.66
CA LEU A 357 2.50 16.42 -30.82
C LEU A 357 2.53 15.11 -31.61
N ASN A 358 3.62 14.35 -31.50
CA ASN A 358 3.64 12.97 -31.99
C ASN A 358 2.94 12.08 -30.96
N PHE A 359 2.14 11.12 -31.41
CA PHE A 359 1.63 10.08 -30.53
C PHE A 359 1.81 8.68 -31.12
N LYS A 360 1.84 7.68 -30.23
CA LYS A 360 1.92 6.26 -30.52
C LYS A 360 0.97 5.51 -29.61
N ILE A 361 0.31 4.47 -30.12
CA ILE A 361 -0.54 3.59 -29.34
C ILE A 361 0.08 2.19 -29.36
N PHE A 362 0.23 1.60 -28.20
CA PHE A 362 0.72 0.25 -28.01
C PHE A 362 -0.37 -0.64 -27.43
N ASN A 363 -0.40 -1.91 -27.82
CA ASN A 363 -1.21 -2.91 -27.11
C ASN A 363 -0.51 -3.36 -25.81
N ASN A 364 -1.19 -4.21 -25.04
CA ASN A 364 -0.66 -4.82 -23.81
C ASN A 364 0.59 -5.71 -24.00
N PHE A 365 0.98 -6.04 -25.23
CA PHE A 365 2.22 -6.74 -25.55
C PHE A 365 3.33 -5.78 -26.04
N SER A 366 3.17 -4.48 -25.79
CA SER A 366 4.10 -3.42 -26.24
C SER A 366 4.29 -3.34 -27.75
N GLN A 367 3.36 -3.87 -28.54
CA GLN A 367 3.38 -3.76 -29.99
C GLN A 367 2.72 -2.45 -30.41
N LEU A 368 3.40 -1.68 -31.26
CA LEU A 368 2.86 -0.46 -31.85
C LEU A 368 1.67 -0.82 -32.76
N VAL A 369 0.48 -0.35 -32.39
CA VAL A 369 -0.76 -0.54 -33.18
C VAL A 369 -1.16 0.70 -33.96
N TYR A 370 -0.79 1.89 -33.47
CA TYR A 370 -1.15 3.15 -34.13
C TYR A 370 -0.09 4.22 -33.87
N SER A 371 0.07 5.19 -34.76
CA SER A 371 0.87 6.39 -34.50
C SER A 371 0.42 7.55 -35.38
N GLY A 372 0.60 8.77 -34.93
CA GLY A 372 0.23 9.95 -35.71
C GLY A 372 0.67 11.26 -35.10
N LEU A 373 0.08 12.33 -35.61
CA LEU A 373 0.26 13.70 -35.16
C LEU A 373 -1.06 14.26 -34.63
N ILE A 374 -1.00 14.98 -33.52
CA ILE A 374 -2.08 15.82 -33.02
C ILE A 374 -1.79 17.24 -33.49
N GLU A 375 -2.67 17.79 -34.31
CA GLU A 375 -2.64 19.18 -34.76
C GLU A 375 -3.87 19.89 -34.17
N GLY A 376 -3.64 20.91 -33.33
CA GLY A 376 -4.72 21.67 -32.67
C GLY A 376 -5.06 21.14 -31.28
N ASN A 377 -6.22 21.55 -30.76
CA ASN A 377 -6.60 21.28 -29.37
C ASN A 377 -7.24 19.90 -29.16
N GLU A 378 -7.71 19.22 -30.22
CA GLU A 378 -8.34 17.89 -30.09
C GLU A 378 -8.09 17.05 -31.33
N LYS A 379 -8.00 15.73 -31.14
CA LYS A 379 -7.87 14.74 -32.21
C LYS A 379 -8.75 13.53 -31.93
N GLU A 380 -9.72 13.29 -32.79
CA GLU A 380 -10.47 12.04 -32.80
C GLU A 380 -9.71 10.93 -33.55
N LEU A 381 -9.68 9.75 -32.95
CA LEU A 381 -9.08 8.54 -33.49
C LEU A 381 -10.13 7.45 -33.63
N ASP A 382 -10.26 6.88 -34.83
CA ASP A 382 -11.03 5.66 -35.05
C ASP A 382 -10.23 4.45 -34.57
N ILE A 383 -10.74 3.81 -33.51
CA ILE A 383 -10.17 2.63 -32.86
C ILE A 383 -11.08 1.40 -32.99
N SER A 384 -12.12 1.47 -33.81
CA SER A 384 -13.08 0.35 -34.03
C SER A 384 -12.44 -0.94 -34.57
N HIS A 385 -11.24 -0.82 -35.14
CA HIS A 385 -10.45 -1.92 -35.66
C HIS A 385 -9.54 -2.60 -34.61
N LEU A 386 -9.40 -2.00 -33.42
CA LEU A 386 -8.61 -2.54 -32.33
C LEU A 386 -9.40 -3.65 -31.62
N ASN A 387 -8.72 -4.73 -31.24
CA ASN A 387 -9.34 -5.78 -30.42
C ASN A 387 -9.62 -5.24 -29.02
N LYS A 388 -10.67 -5.76 -28.37
CA LYS A 388 -10.99 -5.46 -26.98
C LYS A 388 -9.77 -5.72 -26.09
N GLY A 389 -9.42 -4.77 -25.23
CA GLY A 389 -8.22 -4.86 -24.39
C GLY A 389 -7.66 -3.52 -23.93
N ILE A 390 -6.51 -3.60 -23.25
CA ILE A 390 -5.78 -2.45 -22.71
C ILE A 390 -4.78 -1.94 -23.75
N TYR A 391 -4.76 -0.62 -23.92
CA TYR A 391 -3.84 0.09 -24.80
C TYR A 391 -3.17 1.25 -24.07
N TYR A 392 -1.96 1.59 -24.53
CA TYR A 392 -1.14 2.68 -23.99
C TYR A 392 -0.89 3.71 -25.08
N LEU A 393 -1.42 4.92 -24.89
CA LEU A 393 -1.17 6.09 -25.71
C LEU A 393 0.04 6.84 -25.17
N MET A 394 1.13 6.87 -25.92
CA MET A 394 2.30 7.70 -25.67
C MET A 394 2.22 8.98 -26.49
N ILE A 395 2.32 10.14 -25.85
CA ILE A 395 2.35 11.47 -26.48
C ILE A 395 3.71 12.11 -26.22
N GLN A 396 4.36 12.59 -27.26
CA GLN A 396 5.64 13.30 -27.17
C GLN A 396 5.42 14.82 -27.24
N LYS A 397 5.71 15.52 -26.14
CA LYS A 397 5.64 16.99 -26.00
C LYS A 397 7.07 17.54 -26.13
N ASN A 398 7.38 18.09 -27.31
CA ASN A 398 8.72 18.56 -27.67
C ASN A 398 9.83 17.48 -27.55
N SER A 399 11.11 17.86 -27.58
CA SER A 399 12.22 16.90 -27.74
C SER A 399 12.48 16.00 -26.52
N ASN A 400 11.91 16.30 -25.35
CA ASN A 400 12.34 15.68 -24.08
C ASN A 400 11.20 15.16 -23.17
N GLU A 401 9.91 15.40 -23.47
CA GLU A 401 8.81 15.00 -22.59
C GLU A 401 7.94 13.93 -23.29
N ILE A 402 7.76 12.76 -22.66
CA ILE A 402 6.87 11.70 -23.14
C ILE A 402 5.87 11.41 -22.03
N ILE A 403 4.59 11.50 -22.36
CA ILE A 403 3.48 11.24 -21.44
C ILE A 403 2.77 9.97 -21.90
N SER A 404 2.44 9.07 -20.97
CA SER A 404 1.74 7.81 -21.25
C SER A 404 0.35 7.81 -20.63
N TYR A 405 -0.65 7.38 -21.39
CA TYR A 405 -2.04 7.26 -20.95
C TYR A 405 -2.57 5.84 -21.23
N LYS A 406 -3.21 5.23 -20.23
CA LYS A 406 -3.89 3.93 -20.35
C LYS A 406 -5.34 4.14 -20.79
N PHE A 407 -5.78 3.43 -21.82
CA PHE A 407 -7.20 3.40 -22.22
C PHE A 407 -7.67 1.99 -22.59
N ILE A 408 -8.98 1.78 -22.50
CA ILE A 408 -9.61 0.48 -22.71
C ILE A 408 -10.48 0.53 -23.97
N VAL A 409 -10.32 -0.47 -24.85
CA VAL A 409 -11.22 -0.73 -25.99
C VAL A 409 -12.21 -1.83 -25.60
N GLN A 410 -13.51 -1.57 -25.75
CA GLN A 410 -14.61 -2.42 -25.25
C GLN A 410 -15.34 -3.28 -26.26
#